data_AF-A0A9E1LB53-F1
#
_entry.id   AF-A0A9E1LB53-F1
#
_cell.length_a   1.000
_cell.length_b   1.000
_cell.length_c   1.000
_cell.angle_alpha   90.00
_cell.angle_beta   90.00
_cell.angle_gamma   90.00
#
_symmetry.space_group_name_H-M   'P 1'
#
loop_
_entity.id
_entity.type
_entity.pdbx_description
1 polymer ?
#
loop_
_entity_poly.entity_id
_entity_poly.type
_entity_poly.pdbx_seq_one_letter_code
_entity_poly.pdbx_strand_id
1 'polypeptide(L)'
;MISLKIMLDEIININGIYIGVDKITHFTGSGYLYYKRYLSAIKKGDSHKLSMEKAIDLGIIGEKNILGRYASGVFSFADLEANFQGLLFGIELCSSAQPLIMEKNGRWAISRSFNIKNYVNPYWNESYNPSYYYEGKNLTLFPKSITVLSNLSKYCETYNSALIQNRFKKYQNNSTLSFSVKYIISLVNKNEIPNPKLFDIRKICSEVNLN
;
A
#
# COMPACT_ATOMS: atom_id res chain seq x y z
N MET A 1 -5.56 -12.85 32.83
CA MET A 1 -5.58 -12.95 31.36
C MET A 1 -5.67 -11.55 30.78
N ILE A 2 -4.59 -11.03 30.23
CA ILE A 2 -4.62 -9.74 29.51
C ILE A 2 -5.22 -10.04 28.13
N SER A 3 -6.47 -9.64 27.93
CA SER A 3 -7.08 -9.64 26.61
C SER A 3 -6.34 -8.61 25.75
N LEU A 4 -5.50 -9.09 24.83
CA LEU A 4 -4.97 -8.26 23.75
C LEU A 4 -6.16 -7.89 22.86
N LYS A 5 -6.84 -6.78 23.19
CA LYS A 5 -7.73 -6.07 22.27
C LYS A 5 -6.87 -5.52 21.14
N ILE A 6 -6.62 -6.34 20.12
CA ILE A 6 -5.99 -5.87 18.91
C ILE A 6 -7.01 -4.96 18.21
N MET A 7 -6.79 -3.66 18.25
CA MET A 7 -7.56 -2.69 17.49
C MET A 7 -7.43 -3.06 16.01
N LEU A 8 -8.56 -3.33 15.35
CA LEU A 8 -8.62 -3.24 13.89
C LEU A 8 -8.46 -1.75 13.57
N ASP A 9 -7.52 -1.43 12.69
CA ASP A 9 -7.38 -0.05 12.25
C ASP A 9 -8.68 0.42 11.59
N GLU A 10 -9.07 1.65 11.89
CA GLU A 10 -10.28 2.22 11.33
C GLU A 10 -10.14 2.33 9.81
N ILE A 11 -11.24 2.10 9.09
CA ILE A 11 -11.29 2.29 7.65
C ILE A 11 -11.89 3.67 7.38
N ILE A 12 -11.16 4.50 6.65
CA ILE A 12 -11.62 5.81 6.21
C ILE A 12 -11.87 5.82 4.70
N ASN A 13 -12.75 6.72 4.25
CA ASN A 13 -13.05 6.93 2.84
C ASN A 13 -12.45 8.26 2.36
N ILE A 14 -11.51 8.17 1.42
CA ILE A 14 -10.94 9.32 0.74
C ILE A 14 -11.32 9.24 -0.74
N ASN A 15 -12.20 10.14 -1.19
CA ASN A 15 -12.63 10.24 -2.59
C ASN A 15 -13.23 8.94 -3.19
N GLY A 16 -13.91 8.15 -2.35
CA GLY A 16 -14.47 6.86 -2.72
C GLY A 16 -13.49 5.70 -2.63
N ILE A 17 -12.25 5.93 -2.20
CA ILE A 17 -11.25 4.90 -1.90
C ILE A 17 -11.25 4.64 -0.39
N TYR A 18 -11.48 3.40 0.00
CA TYR A 18 -11.47 2.95 1.39
C TYR A 18 -10.09 2.43 1.75
N ILE A 19 -9.49 2.94 2.81
CA ILE A 19 -8.13 2.58 3.26
C ILE A 19 -8.09 2.45 4.77
N GLY A 20 -7.18 1.64 5.30
CA GLY A 20 -6.82 1.71 6.71
C GLY A 20 -6.14 3.04 7.04
N VAL A 21 -6.34 3.56 8.26
CA VAL A 21 -5.73 4.83 8.70
C VAL A 21 -4.20 4.74 8.75
N ASP A 22 -3.65 3.55 9.01
CA ASP A 22 -2.21 3.26 8.94
C ASP A 22 -1.58 3.71 7.63
N LYS A 23 -2.30 3.63 6.50
CA LYS A 23 -1.82 4.06 5.18
C LYS A 23 -1.42 5.54 5.14
N ILE A 24 -2.00 6.39 6.00
CA ILE A 24 -1.58 7.79 6.15
C ILE A 24 -0.18 7.89 6.76
N THR A 25 0.15 7.04 7.72
CA THR A 25 1.50 6.99 8.31
C THR A 25 2.53 6.44 7.33
N HIS A 26 2.12 5.49 6.47
CA HIS A 26 2.92 5.02 5.35
C HIS A 26 3.19 6.13 4.33
N PHE A 27 2.16 6.91 3.96
CA PHE A 27 2.29 8.05 3.07
C PHE A 27 3.22 9.14 3.61
N THR A 28 3.12 9.50 4.88
CA THR A 28 3.95 10.56 5.46
C THR A 28 5.33 10.05 5.90
N GLY A 29 5.39 9.16 6.89
CA GLY A 29 6.63 8.70 7.53
C GLY A 29 7.46 7.82 6.61
N SER A 30 6.91 6.68 6.17
CA SER A 30 7.62 5.75 5.28
C SER A 30 7.86 6.37 3.90
N GLY A 31 6.93 7.18 3.40
CA GLY A 31 7.09 7.97 2.18
C GLY A 31 8.25 8.96 2.25
N TYR A 32 8.45 9.62 3.39
CA TYR A 32 9.64 10.45 3.61
C TYR A 32 10.94 9.63 3.60
N LEU A 33 10.94 8.41 4.14
CA LEU A 33 12.10 7.52 4.05
C LEU A 33 12.41 7.12 2.59
N TYR A 34 11.38 6.83 1.80
CA TYR A 34 11.53 6.60 0.35
C TYR A 34 12.10 7.84 -0.34
N TYR A 35 11.57 9.03 -0.06
CA TYR A 35 12.07 10.28 -0.63
C TYR A 35 13.55 10.52 -0.29
N LYS A 36 13.97 10.29 0.96
CA LYS A 36 15.38 10.34 1.36
C LYS A 36 16.24 9.35 0.59
N ARG A 37 15.77 8.12 0.42
CA ARG A 37 16.49 7.07 -0.33
C ARG A 37 16.66 7.44 -1.80
N TYR A 38 15.60 8.02 -2.38
CA TYR A 38 15.59 8.58 -3.72
C TYR A 38 16.60 9.72 -3.87
N LEU A 39 16.60 10.73 -2.99
CA LEU A 39 17.57 11.82 -3.04
C LEU A 39 19.02 11.33 -2.90
N SER A 40 19.25 10.34 -2.04
CA SER A 40 20.57 9.72 -1.88
C SER A 40 21.06 9.03 -3.16
N ALA A 41 20.15 8.37 -3.89
CA ALA A 41 20.46 7.75 -5.18
C ALA A 41 20.77 8.81 -6.25
N ILE A 42 19.95 9.85 -6.35
CA ILE A 42 20.18 10.99 -7.26
C ILE A 42 21.55 11.63 -6.99
N LYS A 43 21.90 11.87 -5.72
CA LYS A 43 23.22 12.45 -5.34
C LYS A 43 24.40 11.56 -5.76
N LYS A 44 24.19 10.25 -5.90
CA LYS A 44 25.20 9.28 -6.37
C LYS A 44 25.26 9.17 -7.89
N GLY A 45 24.47 9.95 -8.62
CA GLY A 45 24.43 9.93 -10.09
C GLY A 45 23.49 8.89 -10.69
N ASP A 46 22.61 8.27 -9.88
CA ASP A 46 21.60 7.36 -10.40
C ASP A 46 20.54 8.13 -11.23
N SER A 47 19.96 7.48 -12.24
CA SER A 47 18.83 8.04 -12.97
C SER A 47 17.58 8.15 -12.09
N HIS A 48 16.61 8.98 -12.49
CA HIS A 48 15.32 9.09 -11.79
C HIS A 48 14.62 7.74 -11.65
N LYS A 49 14.58 6.96 -12.72
CA LYS A 49 13.97 5.62 -12.73
C LYS A 49 14.64 4.71 -11.70
N LEU A 50 15.96 4.58 -11.77
CA LEU A 50 16.73 3.71 -10.86
C LEU A 50 16.61 4.19 -9.40
N SER A 51 16.53 5.51 -9.19
CA SER A 51 16.34 6.10 -7.86
C SER A 51 14.96 5.77 -7.26
N MET A 52 13.90 5.73 -8.08
CA MET A 52 12.57 5.29 -7.65
C MET A 52 12.55 3.78 -7.34
N GLU A 53 13.16 2.94 -8.19
CA GLU A 53 13.29 1.49 -7.94
C GLU A 53 14.00 1.24 -6.60
N LYS A 54 15.15 1.89 -6.38
CA LYS A 54 15.91 1.82 -5.11
C LYS A 54 15.12 2.29 -3.89
N ALA A 55 14.17 3.20 -4.04
CA ALA A 55 13.29 3.63 -2.96
C ALA A 55 12.20 2.58 -2.68
N ILE A 56 11.63 1.97 -3.71
CA ILE A 56 10.67 0.87 -3.56
C ILE A 56 11.34 -0.36 -2.92
N ASP A 57 12.56 -0.68 -3.33
CA ASP A 57 13.36 -1.77 -2.77
C ASP A 57 13.58 -1.60 -1.25
N LEU A 58 13.73 -0.37 -0.77
CA LEU A 58 13.85 -0.10 0.66
C LEU A 58 12.61 -0.58 1.43
N GLY A 59 11.40 -0.33 0.92
CA GLY A 59 10.20 -0.83 1.57
C GLY A 59 10.01 -2.33 1.38
N ILE A 60 10.37 -2.90 0.22
CA ILE A 60 10.39 -4.37 0.05
C ILE A 60 11.29 -5.02 1.11
N ILE A 61 12.47 -4.44 1.38
CA ILE A 61 13.37 -4.89 2.45
C ILE A 61 12.74 -4.71 3.82
N GLY A 62 12.04 -3.60 4.08
CA GLY A 62 11.30 -3.36 5.33
C GLY A 62 10.22 -4.41 5.59
N GLU A 63 9.38 -4.68 4.59
CA GLU A 63 8.32 -5.68 4.61
C GLU A 63 8.88 -7.11 4.72
N LYS A 64 9.99 -7.42 4.04
CA LYS A 64 10.66 -8.74 4.13
C LYS A 64 11.36 -8.99 5.46
N ASN A 65 11.68 -7.95 6.23
CA ASN A 65 12.48 -8.03 7.46
C ASN A 65 11.65 -7.70 8.72
N ILE A 66 12.19 -6.88 9.63
CA ILE A 66 11.75 -6.78 11.02
C ILE A 66 10.31 -6.25 11.16
N LEU A 67 9.84 -5.35 10.28
CA LEU A 67 8.54 -4.69 10.41
C LEU A 67 7.37 -5.52 9.86
N GLY A 68 7.57 -6.22 8.73
CA GLY A 68 6.55 -7.09 8.14
C GLY A 68 6.74 -8.55 8.57
N ARG A 69 7.62 -9.27 7.88
CA ARG A 69 7.80 -10.74 8.02
C ARG A 69 8.06 -11.24 9.44
N TYR A 70 8.85 -10.52 10.26
CA TYR A 70 9.19 -10.98 11.61
C TYR A 70 8.26 -10.44 12.71
N ALA A 71 7.70 -9.24 12.56
CA ALA A 71 6.78 -8.67 13.56
C ALA A 71 5.31 -9.01 13.31
N SER A 72 4.85 -9.06 12.05
CA SER A 72 3.45 -9.27 11.69
C SER A 72 3.21 -10.49 10.77
N GLY A 73 4.23 -11.00 10.09
CA GLY A 73 4.08 -12.09 9.11
C GLY A 73 3.40 -11.67 7.80
N VAL A 74 3.23 -10.36 7.57
CA VAL A 74 2.55 -9.78 6.41
C VAL A 74 3.57 -9.11 5.49
N PHE A 75 3.36 -9.25 4.18
CA PHE A 75 3.99 -8.44 3.14
C PHE A 75 2.89 -7.64 2.44
N SER A 76 2.82 -6.33 2.70
CA SER A 76 1.70 -5.49 2.28
C SER A 76 1.99 -4.71 1.01
N PHE A 77 1.27 -5.05 -0.06
CA PHE A 77 1.40 -4.35 -1.34
C PHE A 77 0.79 -2.96 -1.30
N ALA A 78 -0.24 -2.76 -0.48
CA ALA A 78 -0.88 -1.46 -0.27
C ALA A 78 0.03 -0.48 0.47
N ASP A 79 0.82 -0.96 1.43
CA ASP A 79 1.80 -0.15 2.13
C ASP A 79 2.91 0.34 1.21
N LEU A 80 3.42 -0.54 0.33
CA LEU A 80 4.44 -0.16 -0.65
C LEU A 80 3.94 0.95 -1.60
N GLU A 81 2.68 0.89 -2.02
CA GLU A 81 2.09 1.96 -2.83
C GLU A 81 1.90 3.26 -2.02
N ALA A 82 1.41 3.19 -0.79
CA ALA A 82 1.25 4.37 0.06
C ALA A 82 2.60 5.07 0.31
N ASN A 83 3.65 4.29 0.60
CA ASN A 83 5.02 4.79 0.70
C ASN A 83 5.47 5.48 -0.59
N PHE A 84 5.22 4.86 -1.75
CA PHE A 84 5.63 5.41 -3.04
C PHE A 84 4.91 6.73 -3.36
N GLN A 85 3.62 6.82 -3.09
CA GLN A 85 2.86 8.06 -3.23
C GLN A 85 3.37 9.15 -2.29
N GLY A 86 3.85 8.78 -1.10
CA GLY A 86 4.56 9.68 -0.19
C GLY A 86 5.90 10.19 -0.74
N LEU A 87 6.64 9.36 -1.47
CA LEU A 87 7.81 9.80 -2.22
C LEU A 87 7.44 10.82 -3.30
N LEU A 88 6.35 10.59 -4.05
CA LEU A 88 5.90 11.53 -5.07
C LEU A 88 5.49 12.85 -4.44
N PHE A 89 4.79 12.81 -3.30
CA PHE A 89 4.50 13.99 -2.51
C PHE A 89 5.78 14.73 -2.09
N GLY A 90 6.82 14.03 -1.62
CA GLY A 90 8.11 14.65 -1.28
C GLY A 90 8.79 15.33 -2.48
N ILE A 91 8.75 14.71 -3.66
CA ILE A 91 9.26 15.31 -4.91
C ILE A 91 8.44 16.54 -5.27
N GLU A 92 7.11 16.47 -5.24
CA GLU A 92 6.24 17.62 -5.50
C GLU A 92 6.44 18.74 -4.48
N LEU A 93 6.72 18.39 -3.23
CA LEU A 93 6.93 19.33 -2.15
C LEU A 93 8.17 20.20 -2.41
N CYS A 94 9.28 19.59 -2.79
CA CYS A 94 10.60 20.25 -2.75
C CYS A 94 11.37 20.30 -4.07
N SER A 95 11.09 19.42 -5.03
CA SER A 95 12.01 19.14 -6.16
C SER A 95 11.31 19.00 -7.52
N SER A 96 10.06 19.41 -7.61
CA SER A 96 9.33 19.50 -8.89
C SER A 96 9.59 20.84 -9.59
N ALA A 97 9.19 20.96 -10.85
CA ALA A 97 9.29 22.23 -11.58
C ALA A 97 8.44 23.35 -10.94
N GLN A 98 7.40 22.97 -10.18
CA GLN A 98 6.54 23.88 -9.42
C GLN A 98 6.36 23.33 -7.99
N PRO A 99 7.36 23.50 -7.11
CA PRO A 99 7.34 22.96 -5.76
C PRO A 99 6.14 23.47 -4.96
N LEU A 100 5.51 22.62 -4.13
CA LEU A 100 4.39 23.02 -3.25
C LEU A 100 4.82 24.02 -2.18
N ILE A 101 6.08 24.01 -1.77
CA ILE A 101 6.64 25.00 -0.86
C ILE A 101 7.73 25.81 -1.58
N MET A 102 7.66 27.12 -1.44
CA MET A 102 8.64 28.03 -2.00
C MET A 102 9.05 29.06 -0.95
N GLU A 103 10.32 29.43 -0.94
CA GLU A 103 10.77 30.57 -0.16
C GLU A 103 10.34 31.87 -0.85
N LYS A 104 9.65 32.74 -0.12
CA LYS A 104 9.29 34.10 -0.53
C LYS A 104 9.64 35.06 0.60
N ASN A 105 10.53 36.00 0.34
CA ASN A 105 10.97 37.02 1.29
C ASN A 105 11.46 36.44 2.64
N GLY A 106 12.30 35.41 2.60
CA GLY A 106 12.84 34.76 3.81
C GLY A 106 11.84 33.90 4.58
N ARG A 107 10.67 33.59 4.00
CA ARG A 107 9.63 32.76 4.62
C ARG A 107 9.18 31.65 3.67
N TRP A 108 8.91 30.47 4.22
CA TRP A 108 8.28 29.39 3.47
C TRP A 108 6.80 29.70 3.23
N ALA A 109 6.38 29.61 1.97
CA ALA A 109 5.00 29.80 1.55
C ALA A 109 4.52 28.58 0.75
N ILE A 110 3.26 28.20 0.96
CA ILE A 110 2.59 27.18 0.15
C ILE A 110 2.20 27.81 -1.19
N SER A 111 2.72 27.27 -2.29
CA SER A 111 2.54 27.81 -3.65
C SER A 111 1.18 27.45 -4.26
N ARG A 112 0.61 26.30 -3.88
CA ARG A 112 -0.73 25.82 -4.29
C ARG A 112 -1.34 24.91 -3.23
N SER A 113 -2.66 24.76 -3.22
CA SER A 113 -3.36 23.93 -2.22
C SER A 113 -2.95 22.46 -2.30
N PHE A 114 -2.61 21.88 -1.15
CA PHE A 114 -2.44 20.42 -1.01
C PHE A 114 -3.80 19.72 -1.03
N ASN A 115 -3.88 18.59 -1.73
CA ASN A 115 -5.04 17.71 -1.69
C ASN A 115 -4.59 16.24 -1.73
N ILE A 116 -4.80 15.53 -0.62
CA ILE A 116 -4.40 14.12 -0.48
C ILE A 116 -5.04 13.19 -1.52
N LYS A 117 -6.20 13.60 -2.08
CA LYS A 117 -6.90 12.86 -3.13
C LYS A 117 -6.07 12.69 -4.40
N ASN A 118 -5.03 13.49 -4.60
CA ASN A 118 -4.12 13.39 -5.74
C ASN A 118 -3.14 12.21 -5.60
N TYR A 119 -2.97 11.67 -4.39
CA TYR A 119 -2.02 10.60 -4.08
C TYR A 119 -2.73 9.28 -3.74
N VAL A 120 -3.88 9.37 -3.08
CA VAL A 120 -4.68 8.19 -2.72
C VAL A 120 -5.32 7.58 -3.96
N ASN A 121 -5.04 6.30 -4.18
CA ASN A 121 -5.54 5.55 -5.31
C ASN A 121 -5.98 4.14 -4.88
N PRO A 122 -6.70 3.38 -5.74
CA PRO A 122 -7.23 2.06 -5.38
C PRO A 122 -6.20 1.06 -4.86
N TYR A 123 -4.92 1.19 -5.22
CA TYR A 123 -3.88 0.27 -4.75
C TYR A 123 -3.52 0.45 -3.27
N TRP A 124 -4.06 1.46 -2.58
CA TRP A 124 -3.98 1.58 -1.12
C TRP A 124 -5.01 0.71 -0.38
N ASN A 125 -6.02 0.20 -1.09
CA ASN A 125 -7.04 -0.66 -0.50
C ASN A 125 -6.55 -2.11 -0.49
N GLU A 126 -6.39 -2.71 0.68
CA GLU A 126 -5.86 -4.06 0.83
C GLU A 126 -6.79 -5.16 0.32
N SER A 127 -8.10 -4.92 0.18
CA SER A 127 -8.99 -5.88 -0.49
C SER A 127 -8.80 -5.88 -2.01
N TYR A 128 -8.36 -4.75 -2.59
CA TYR A 128 -8.11 -4.60 -4.02
C TYR A 128 -6.64 -4.86 -4.41
N ASN A 129 -5.70 -4.54 -3.53
CA ASN A 129 -4.27 -4.78 -3.63
C ASN A 129 -3.81 -5.67 -2.47
N PRO A 130 -4.08 -6.99 -2.55
CA PRO A 130 -3.97 -7.91 -1.42
C PRO A 130 -2.55 -8.08 -0.91
N SER A 131 -2.43 -8.23 0.40
CA SER A 131 -1.20 -8.61 1.08
C SER A 131 -0.89 -10.08 0.89
N TYR A 132 0.39 -10.45 1.08
CA TYR A 132 0.83 -11.84 1.20
C TYR A 132 1.08 -12.19 2.66
N TYR A 133 0.63 -13.38 3.09
CA TYR A 133 0.79 -13.87 4.46
C TYR A 133 1.76 -15.06 4.48
N TYR A 134 2.80 -15.01 5.30
CA TYR A 134 3.76 -16.10 5.44
C TYR A 134 3.24 -17.19 6.41
N GLU A 135 3.32 -18.46 5.99
CA GLU A 135 2.98 -19.60 6.85
C GLU A 135 3.94 -19.73 8.05
N GLY A 136 3.42 -20.22 9.18
CA GLY A 136 4.22 -20.62 10.35
C GLY A 136 4.90 -19.51 11.16
N LYS A 137 4.75 -18.22 10.79
CA LYS A 137 5.31 -17.07 11.52
C LYS A 137 4.28 -16.13 12.16
N ASN A 138 3.01 -16.55 12.17
CA ASN A 138 1.84 -15.77 12.55
C ASN A 138 1.43 -15.93 14.03
N LEU A 139 2.35 -15.83 15.00
CA LEU A 139 1.97 -16.01 16.42
C LEU A 139 0.90 -15.00 16.89
N THR A 140 0.80 -13.83 16.26
CA THR A 140 -0.21 -12.79 16.53
C THR A 140 -1.45 -12.83 15.60
N LEU A 141 -1.39 -13.49 14.45
CA LEU A 141 -2.49 -13.57 13.46
C LEU A 141 -3.16 -14.94 13.36
N PHE A 142 -2.56 -16.02 13.88
CA PHE A 142 -3.15 -17.37 13.87
C PHE A 142 -4.59 -17.44 14.42
N PRO A 143 -4.94 -16.74 15.52
CA PRO A 143 -6.33 -16.71 16.01
C PRO A 143 -7.29 -15.98 15.06
N LYS A 144 -6.79 -14.97 14.32
CA LYS A 144 -7.58 -14.16 13.39
C LYS A 144 -7.81 -14.88 12.05
N SER A 145 -6.80 -15.61 11.54
CA SER A 145 -6.95 -16.37 10.31
C SER A 145 -7.98 -17.49 10.46
N ILE A 146 -8.04 -18.18 11.61
CA ILE A 146 -9.10 -19.18 11.89
C ILE A 146 -10.48 -18.54 11.87
N THR A 147 -10.64 -17.34 12.46
CA THR A 147 -11.92 -16.62 12.44
C THR A 147 -12.31 -16.18 11.03
N VAL A 148 -11.35 -15.73 10.21
CA VAL A 148 -11.60 -15.36 8.82
C VAL A 148 -11.95 -16.58 7.98
N LEU A 149 -11.18 -17.67 8.08
CA LEU A 149 -11.41 -18.91 7.35
C LEU A 149 -12.74 -19.56 7.73
N SER A 150 -13.12 -19.56 9.01
CA SER A 150 -14.43 -20.06 9.47
C SER A 150 -15.61 -19.20 9.04
N ASN A 151 -15.39 -17.94 8.65
CA ASN A 151 -16.42 -17.03 8.15
C ASN A 151 -16.27 -16.71 6.66
N LEU A 152 -15.51 -17.52 5.91
CA LEU A 152 -15.18 -17.22 4.52
C LEU A 152 -16.42 -17.06 3.64
N SER A 153 -17.46 -17.88 3.85
CA SER A 153 -18.75 -17.76 3.16
C SER A 153 -19.36 -16.36 3.30
N LYS A 154 -19.42 -15.83 4.53
CA LYS A 154 -19.93 -14.49 4.82
C LYS A 154 -19.08 -13.38 4.18
N TYR A 155 -17.77 -13.53 4.13
CA TYR A 155 -16.90 -12.60 3.41
C TYR A 155 -17.16 -12.65 1.90
N CYS A 156 -17.40 -13.84 1.34
CA CYS A 156 -17.75 -14.00 -0.07
C CYS A 156 -19.15 -13.46 -0.40
N GLU A 157 -20.15 -13.65 0.46
CA GLU A 157 -21.46 -13.00 0.34
C GLU A 157 -21.32 -11.48 0.33
N THR A 158 -20.51 -10.93 1.24
CA THR A 158 -20.23 -9.49 1.31
C THR A 158 -19.54 -9.01 0.04
N TYR A 159 -18.52 -9.74 -0.44
CA TYR A 159 -17.82 -9.44 -1.68
C TYR A 159 -18.75 -9.47 -2.90
N ASN A 160 -19.66 -10.46 -2.96
CA ASN A 160 -20.62 -10.62 -4.05
C ASN A 160 -21.77 -9.61 -4.00
N SER A 161 -21.93 -8.86 -2.90
CA SER A 161 -22.93 -7.80 -2.82
C SER A 161 -22.70 -6.72 -3.88
N ALA A 162 -23.80 -6.14 -4.39
CA ALA A 162 -23.75 -5.09 -5.41
C ALA A 162 -22.88 -3.89 -4.97
N LEU A 163 -22.86 -3.57 -3.67
CA LEU A 163 -22.06 -2.49 -3.12
C LEU A 163 -20.56 -2.72 -3.35
N ILE A 164 -20.06 -3.91 -3.00
CA ILE A 164 -18.63 -4.22 -3.12
C ILE A 164 -18.24 -4.44 -4.58
N GLN A 165 -19.06 -5.13 -5.36
CA GLN A 165 -18.83 -5.31 -6.80
C GLN A 165 -18.75 -3.97 -7.55
N ASN A 166 -19.69 -3.05 -7.29
CA ASN A 166 -19.65 -1.71 -7.89
C ASN A 166 -18.41 -0.92 -7.47
N ARG A 167 -17.94 -1.08 -6.22
CA ARG A 167 -16.70 -0.46 -5.75
C ARG A 167 -15.48 -1.01 -6.49
N PHE A 168 -15.35 -2.32 -6.60
CA PHE A 168 -14.25 -2.97 -7.32
C PHE A 168 -14.24 -2.57 -8.81
N LYS A 169 -15.43 -2.50 -9.44
CA LYS A 169 -15.56 -1.99 -10.81
C LYS A 169 -15.12 -0.53 -10.94
N LYS A 170 -15.50 0.33 -9.99
CA LYS A 170 -15.05 1.73 -9.95
C LYS A 170 -13.54 1.83 -9.79
N TYR A 171 -12.95 1.01 -8.92
CA TYR A 171 -11.50 0.95 -8.73
C TYR A 171 -10.80 0.56 -10.03
N GLN A 172 -11.25 -0.52 -10.67
CA GLN A 172 -10.68 -1.01 -11.93
C GLN A 172 -10.74 0.03 -13.05
N ASN A 173 -11.87 0.76 -13.17
CA ASN A 173 -12.07 1.76 -14.21
C ASN A 173 -11.25 3.04 -13.98
N ASN A 174 -10.98 3.38 -12.72
CA ASN A 174 -10.31 4.65 -12.36
C ASN A 174 -8.85 4.47 -11.96
N SER A 175 -8.34 3.23 -11.86
CA SER A 175 -6.95 2.98 -11.50
C SER A 175 -6.04 3.05 -12.71
N THR A 176 -5.06 3.96 -12.68
CA THR A 176 -3.87 3.86 -13.53
C THR A 176 -2.74 3.25 -12.72
N LEU A 177 -2.05 2.28 -13.28
CA LEU A 177 -0.90 1.65 -12.61
C LEU A 177 0.19 2.70 -12.37
N SER A 178 0.54 2.91 -11.09
CA SER A 178 1.68 3.73 -10.68
C SER A 178 3.00 3.08 -11.14
N PHE A 179 4.10 3.84 -11.09
CA PHE A 179 5.43 3.25 -11.32
C PHE A 179 5.73 2.13 -10.33
N SER A 180 5.38 2.31 -9.05
CA SER A 180 5.59 1.29 -8.02
C SER A 180 4.82 0.02 -8.30
N VAL A 181 3.53 0.10 -8.63
CA VAL A 181 2.73 -1.08 -8.94
C VAL A 181 3.29 -1.83 -10.15
N LYS A 182 3.70 -1.12 -11.22
CA LYS A 182 4.32 -1.76 -12.40
C LYS A 182 5.62 -2.49 -12.04
N TYR A 183 6.47 -1.85 -11.25
CA TYR A 183 7.74 -2.42 -10.83
C TYR A 183 7.53 -3.67 -9.96
N ILE A 184 6.63 -3.58 -8.98
CA ILE A 184 6.26 -4.68 -8.10
C ILE A 184 5.66 -5.86 -8.89
N ILE A 185 4.75 -5.62 -9.84
CA ILE A 185 4.22 -6.68 -10.72
C ILE A 185 5.35 -7.39 -11.48
N SER A 186 6.32 -6.64 -12.00
CA SER A 186 7.50 -7.23 -12.65
C SER A 186 8.27 -8.13 -11.70
N LEU A 187 8.49 -7.72 -10.44
CA LEU A 187 9.18 -8.53 -9.44
C LEU A 187 8.39 -9.80 -9.07
N VAL A 188 7.07 -9.71 -8.93
CA VAL A 188 6.19 -10.87 -8.71
C VAL A 188 6.31 -11.86 -9.87
N ASN A 189 6.23 -11.38 -11.12
CA ASN A 189 6.32 -12.24 -12.31
C ASN A 189 7.67 -12.93 -12.45
N LYS A 190 8.74 -12.33 -11.93
CA LYS A 190 10.09 -12.92 -11.86
C LYS A 190 10.31 -13.79 -10.62
N ASN A 191 9.32 -13.93 -9.74
CA ASN A 191 9.40 -14.62 -8.45
C ASN A 191 10.47 -14.04 -7.49
N GLU A 192 10.79 -12.75 -7.60
CA GLU A 192 11.73 -12.06 -6.70
C GLU A 192 11.08 -11.61 -5.38
N ILE A 193 9.76 -11.47 -5.39
CA ILE A 193 8.91 -11.20 -4.22
C ILE A 193 7.69 -12.15 -4.23
N PRO A 194 7.01 -12.37 -3.08
CA PRO A 194 5.87 -13.26 -3.00
C PRO A 194 4.72 -12.85 -3.92
N ASN A 195 3.88 -13.82 -4.31
CA ASN A 195 2.71 -13.56 -5.14
C ASN A 195 1.43 -13.52 -4.28
N PRO A 196 0.72 -12.39 -4.17
CA PRO A 196 -0.44 -12.27 -3.28
C PRO A 196 -1.72 -12.92 -3.86
N LYS A 197 -1.67 -13.47 -5.08
CA LYS A 197 -2.85 -14.02 -5.78
C LYS A 197 -3.62 -15.07 -5.00
N LEU A 198 -2.95 -15.84 -4.12
CA LEU A 198 -3.60 -16.83 -3.26
C LEU A 198 -4.48 -16.20 -2.17
N PHE A 199 -4.22 -14.95 -1.81
CA PHE A 199 -4.94 -14.19 -0.78
C PHE A 199 -5.91 -13.17 -1.38
N ASP A 200 -6.12 -13.23 -2.70
CA ASP A 200 -7.04 -12.33 -3.40
C ASP A 200 -8.48 -12.82 -3.25
N ILE A 201 -9.32 -12.01 -2.61
CA ILE A 201 -10.75 -12.31 -2.40
C ILE A 201 -11.50 -12.58 -3.71
N ARG A 202 -11.08 -11.95 -4.82
CA ARG A 202 -11.67 -12.17 -6.14
C ARG A 202 -11.46 -13.61 -6.60
N LYS A 203 -10.26 -14.15 -6.34
CA LYS A 203 -9.91 -15.54 -6.65
C LYS A 203 -10.60 -16.50 -5.68
N ILE A 204 -10.45 -16.26 -4.39
CA ILE A 204 -10.98 -17.13 -3.34
C ILE A 204 -12.50 -17.33 -3.51
N CYS A 205 -13.26 -16.24 -3.67
CA CYS A 205 -14.72 -16.33 -3.77
C CYS A 205 -15.21 -16.84 -5.13
N SER A 206 -14.37 -16.81 -6.18
CA SER A 206 -14.69 -17.47 -7.45
C SER A 206 -14.58 -19.00 -7.37
N GLU A 207 -13.66 -19.50 -6.54
CA GLU A 207 -13.44 -20.94 -6.33
C GLU A 207 -14.47 -21.54 -5.36
N VAL A 208 -14.94 -20.77 -4.36
CA VAL A 208 -15.97 -21.19 -3.40
C VAL A 208 -17.34 -21.40 -4.06
N ASN A 209 -17.66 -20.68 -5.15
CA ASN A 209 -18.92 -20.85 -5.90
C ASN A 209 -18.96 -22.11 -6.79
N LEU A 210 -17.88 -22.91 -6.83
CA LEU A 210 -17.77 -24.13 -7.64
C LEU A 210 -17.90 -25.42 -6.81
N ASN A 211 -18.05 -25.32 -5.49
CA ASN A 211 -18.28 -26.42 -4.55
C ASN A 211 -19.64 -26.27 -3.86
#